data_AF-A0A380A283-F1
#
_entry.id   AF-A0A380A283-F1
#
_cell.length_a   1.000
_cell.length_b   1.000
_cell.length_c   1.000
_cell.angle_alpha   90.00
_cell.angle_beta   90.00
_cell.angle_gamma   90.00
#
_symmetry.space_group_name_H-M   'P 1'
#
loop_
_entity.id
_entity.type
_entity.pdbx_description
1 polymer ?
#
loop_
_entity_poly.entity_id
_entity_poly.type
_entity_poly.pdbx_seq_one_letter_code
_entity_poly.pdbx_strand_id
1 'polypeptide(L)'
;MASLAMDTGKLYDGLRSSINLAGALLKPAEIFDKHKKRVIDDGGIILNEASLMDEINFLVENDAWTNMASFAAPEWGIKKNADGNVIKMYGLGDTPDYEAVVAGTTVNPITLDTAREIPVLNIKLQNGGTYLRTARMLPIQKTRNAQYLMAVRALDLDLNDNTGIAVSFINSSFPAIYFWSVSRQAQKYSWFYACDKFNPPTGAGGANVSRAPFDGTITRTAALVDVVGERMRGYENGTLYQEDLKTPPPNISGVMGYLQVAGRYPSDLTSSDGAYGCIGRIRVLSQATEDLAKLISQRA
;
A
#
# COMPACT_ATOMS: atom_id res chain seq x y z
N MET A 1 14.52 22.43 28.40
CA MET A 1 13.93 23.09 29.58
C MET A 1 13.49 22.00 30.53
N ALA A 2 14.13 21.90 31.70
CA ALA A 2 13.73 20.95 32.73
C ALA A 2 12.41 21.43 33.35
N SER A 3 11.37 20.58 33.37
CA SER A 3 10.18 20.91 34.15
C SER A 3 10.56 20.86 35.63
N LEU A 4 10.57 22.02 36.28
CA LEU A 4 10.64 22.08 37.74
C LEU A 4 9.40 21.35 38.29
N ALA A 5 9.63 20.24 38.99
CA ALA A 5 8.59 19.63 39.80
C ALA A 5 8.18 20.66 40.86
N MET A 6 6.90 21.01 40.88
CA MET A 6 6.35 21.95 41.86
C MET A 6 6.10 21.18 43.16
N ASP A 7 7.05 21.23 44.10
CA ASP A 7 6.85 20.71 45.45
C ASP A 7 6.17 21.79 46.30
N THR A 8 4.91 21.54 46.67
CA THR A 8 4.08 22.49 47.43
C THR A 8 4.13 22.26 48.93
N GLY A 9 4.83 21.22 49.41
CA GLY A 9 4.91 20.87 50.83
C GLY A 9 3.56 20.47 51.46
N LYS A 10 2.51 20.28 50.66
CA LYS A 10 1.17 19.84 51.12
C LYS A 10 0.89 18.43 50.61
N LEU A 11 0.39 17.57 51.51
CA LEU A 11 -0.18 16.27 51.13
C LEU A 11 -1.38 16.51 50.21
N TYR A 12 -1.30 15.97 49.00
CA TYR A 12 -2.43 15.93 48.08
C TYR A 12 -3.42 14.86 48.56
N ASP A 13 -4.58 15.28 49.05
CA ASP A 13 -5.65 14.43 49.62
C ASP A 13 -6.89 14.32 48.71
N GLY A 14 -6.85 14.92 47.51
CA GLY A 14 -7.94 14.88 46.54
C GLY A 14 -7.94 13.63 45.66
N LEU A 15 -9.11 13.23 45.16
CA LEU A 15 -9.20 12.34 44.01
C LEU A 15 -8.86 13.15 42.75
N ARG A 16 -7.85 12.71 41.98
CA ARG A 16 -7.64 13.26 40.63
C ARG A 16 -8.87 12.92 39.81
N SER A 17 -9.45 13.91 39.14
CA SER A 17 -10.51 13.67 38.15
C SER A 17 -10.00 12.63 37.14
N SER A 18 -10.83 11.61 36.87
CA SER A 18 -10.47 10.55 35.94
C SER A 18 -10.14 11.14 34.58
N ILE A 19 -9.05 10.67 33.98
CA ILE A 19 -8.70 11.06 32.60
C ILE A 19 -9.72 10.37 31.70
N ASN A 20 -10.56 11.17 31.02
CA ASN A 20 -11.48 10.63 30.02
C ASN A 20 -10.69 10.27 28.75
N LEU A 21 -10.40 8.98 28.60
CA LEU A 21 -9.73 8.42 27.42
C LEU A 21 -10.70 7.96 26.33
N ALA A 22 -12.01 8.15 26.49
CA ALA A 22 -13.00 7.62 25.54
C ALA A 22 -12.82 8.13 24.10
N GLY A 23 -12.28 9.34 23.92
CA GLY A 23 -11.91 9.89 22.61
C GLY A 23 -10.49 9.57 22.14
N ALA A 24 -9.67 8.93 22.98
CA ALA A 24 -8.32 8.48 22.67
C ALA A 24 -8.26 6.99 22.30
N LEU A 25 -9.34 6.24 22.55
CA LEU A 25 -9.45 4.83 22.20
C LEU A 25 -9.94 4.68 20.76
N LEU A 26 -9.17 3.96 19.94
CA LEU A 26 -9.63 3.52 18.63
C LEU A 26 -10.72 2.46 18.82
N LYS A 27 -11.90 2.73 18.29
CA LYS A 27 -13.05 1.81 18.35
C LYS A 27 -13.35 1.31 16.93
N PRO A 28 -13.07 0.03 16.64
CA PRO A 28 -13.26 -0.53 15.29
C PRO A 28 -14.64 -0.28 14.68
N ALA A 29 -15.72 -0.40 15.48
CA ALA A 29 -17.08 -0.13 15.03
C ALA A 29 -17.29 1.32 14.58
N GLU A 30 -16.82 2.30 15.36
CA GLU A 30 -16.96 3.72 15.00
C GLU A 30 -16.12 4.07 13.76
N ILE A 31 -14.94 3.45 13.63
CA ILE A 31 -14.08 3.59 12.45
C ILE A 31 -14.77 3.03 11.20
N PHE A 32 -15.34 1.82 11.32
CA PHE A 32 -16.08 1.17 10.25
C PHE A 32 -17.26 2.03 9.81
N ASP A 33 -18.08 2.49 10.75
CA ASP A 33 -19.26 3.31 10.46
C ASP A 33 -18.88 4.63 9.78
N LYS A 34 -17.80 5.28 10.24
CA LYS A 34 -17.26 6.50 9.62
C LYS A 34 -16.82 6.24 8.17
N HIS A 35 -16.10 5.14 7.93
CA HIS A 35 -15.67 4.77 6.58
C HIS A 35 -16.85 4.45 5.68
N LYS A 36 -17.79 3.62 6.15
CA LYS A 36 -19.01 3.24 5.44
C LYS A 36 -19.85 4.45 5.08
N LYS A 37 -20.08 5.36 6.02
CA LYS A 37 -20.78 6.62 5.76
C LYS A 37 -20.10 7.44 4.66
N ARG A 38 -18.78 7.61 4.73
CA ARG A 38 -18.02 8.36 3.71
C ARG A 38 -18.14 7.74 2.32
N VAL A 39 -18.07 6.40 2.22
CA VAL A 39 -18.22 5.69 0.94
C VAL A 39 -19.63 5.89 0.37
N ILE A 40 -20.67 5.70 1.18
CA ILE A 40 -22.07 5.79 0.74
C ILE A 40 -22.46 7.23 0.38
N ASP A 41 -22.07 8.21 1.19
CA ASP A 41 -22.39 9.63 0.95
C ASP A 41 -21.75 10.14 -0.36
N ASP A 42 -20.59 9.58 -0.76
CA ASP A 42 -19.94 9.86 -2.04
C ASP A 42 -20.46 8.97 -3.20
N GLY A 43 -21.52 8.16 -2.98
CA GLY A 43 -22.12 7.29 -3.99
C GLY A 43 -21.29 6.05 -4.35
N GLY A 44 -20.36 5.67 -3.48
CA GLY A 44 -19.59 4.43 -3.59
C GLY A 44 -20.31 3.23 -3.01
N ILE A 45 -19.66 2.07 -3.13
CA ILE A 45 -20.15 0.78 -2.61
C ILE A 45 -19.04 0.05 -1.85
N ILE A 46 -19.41 -0.65 -0.78
CA ILE A 46 -18.55 -1.60 -0.07
C ILE A 46 -19.00 -3.01 -0.48
N LEU A 47 -18.09 -3.80 -1.04
CA LEU A 47 -18.42 -5.15 -1.53
C LEU A 47 -18.36 -6.19 -0.41
N ASN A 48 -17.51 -5.95 0.61
CA ASN A 48 -17.28 -6.89 1.70
C ASN A 48 -17.09 -6.16 3.03
N GLU A 49 -18.19 -5.91 3.74
CA GLU A 49 -18.17 -5.27 5.06
C GLU A 49 -17.45 -6.11 6.12
N ALA A 50 -17.54 -7.44 6.03
CA ALA A 50 -16.87 -8.33 6.97
C ALA A 50 -15.34 -8.26 6.82
N SER A 51 -14.82 -8.28 5.58
CA SER A 51 -13.36 -8.11 5.37
C SER A 51 -12.88 -6.71 5.78
N LEU A 52 -13.69 -5.67 5.58
CA LEU A 52 -13.34 -4.32 6.04
C LEU A 52 -13.23 -4.26 7.57
N MET A 53 -14.21 -4.82 8.29
CA MET A 53 -14.18 -4.87 9.75
C MET A 53 -12.99 -5.69 10.26
N ASP A 54 -12.72 -6.84 9.64
CA ASP A 54 -11.56 -7.68 9.98
C ASP A 54 -10.24 -6.92 9.80
N GLU A 55 -10.09 -6.15 8.72
CA GLU A 55 -8.90 -5.32 8.51
C GLU A 55 -8.78 -4.20 9.55
N ILE A 56 -9.89 -3.54 9.91
CA ILE A 56 -9.88 -2.50 10.95
C ILE A 56 -9.49 -3.10 12.31
N ASN A 57 -10.07 -4.24 12.69
CA ASN A 57 -9.73 -4.93 13.94
C ASN A 57 -8.25 -5.28 13.96
N PHE A 58 -7.75 -5.90 12.88
CA PHE A 58 -6.34 -6.23 12.76
C PHE A 58 -5.43 -5.01 12.97
N LEU A 59 -5.75 -3.88 12.35
CA LEU A 59 -4.96 -2.65 12.46
C LEU A 59 -4.99 -2.04 13.86
N VAL A 60 -6.12 -2.12 14.56
CA VAL A 60 -6.26 -1.62 15.93
C VAL A 60 -5.57 -2.56 16.93
N GLU A 61 -5.76 -3.87 16.80
CA GLU A 61 -5.18 -4.89 17.70
C GLU A 61 -3.66 -4.97 17.61
N ASN A 62 -3.07 -4.57 16.47
CA ASN A 62 -1.63 -4.60 16.24
C ASN A 62 -0.99 -3.19 16.23
N ASP A 63 -1.65 -2.18 16.80
CA ASP A 63 -1.16 -0.79 16.90
C ASP A 63 -0.69 -0.18 15.56
N ALA A 64 -1.26 -0.65 14.45
CA ALA A 64 -0.85 -0.28 13.10
C ALA A 64 -1.66 0.92 12.55
N TRP A 65 -2.84 1.18 13.10
CA TRP A 65 -3.77 2.21 12.61
C TRP A 65 -3.13 3.59 12.44
N THR A 66 -2.34 4.04 13.42
CA THR A 66 -1.72 5.39 13.41
C THR A 66 -0.49 5.48 12.50
N ASN A 67 -0.03 4.35 11.96
CA ASN A 67 1.15 4.27 11.10
C ASN A 67 0.79 4.05 9.63
N MET A 68 -0.50 3.97 9.28
CA MET A 68 -0.96 3.81 7.90
C MET A 68 -0.54 4.97 7.00
N ALA A 69 0.16 4.67 5.90
CA ALA A 69 0.44 5.59 4.82
C ALA A 69 -0.59 5.45 3.68
N SER A 70 -0.93 4.22 3.32
CA SER A 70 -1.98 3.90 2.35
C SER A 70 -2.57 2.54 2.61
N PHE A 71 -3.89 2.46 2.77
CA PHE A 71 -4.62 1.19 2.95
C PHE A 71 -5.85 1.24 2.07
N ALA A 72 -5.92 0.40 1.03
CA ALA A 72 -7.05 0.40 0.12
C ALA A 72 -7.25 -0.96 -0.53
N ALA A 73 -8.51 -1.31 -0.76
CA ALA A 73 -8.90 -2.50 -1.49
C ALA A 73 -10.25 -2.27 -2.20
N PRO A 74 -10.52 -2.94 -3.33
CA PRO A 74 -11.79 -2.81 -4.03
C PRO A 74 -12.97 -3.26 -3.18
N GLU A 75 -12.76 -4.27 -2.34
CA GLU A 75 -13.82 -4.82 -1.49
C GLU A 75 -14.21 -3.90 -0.32
N TRP A 76 -13.31 -2.99 0.08
CA TRP A 76 -13.52 -2.03 1.17
C TRP A 76 -14.16 -0.72 0.73
N GLY A 77 -14.28 -0.49 -0.58
CA GLY A 77 -14.88 0.72 -1.11
C GLY A 77 -14.41 1.03 -2.52
N ILE A 78 -15.36 1.14 -3.46
CA ILE A 78 -15.12 1.69 -4.80
C ILE A 78 -16.26 2.61 -5.23
N LYS A 79 -15.97 3.52 -6.16
CA LYS A 79 -16.97 4.30 -6.89
C LYS A 79 -16.90 3.95 -8.36
N LYS A 80 -18.07 3.75 -8.98
CA LYS A 80 -18.21 3.47 -10.41
C LYS A 80 -18.87 4.64 -11.13
N ASN A 81 -18.55 4.83 -12.41
CA ASN A 81 -19.30 5.72 -13.28
C ASN A 81 -20.59 5.04 -13.79
N ALA A 82 -21.36 5.72 -14.64
CA ALA A 82 -22.61 5.20 -15.21
C ALA A 82 -22.42 3.94 -16.07
N ASP A 83 -21.25 3.74 -16.65
CA ASP A 83 -20.91 2.57 -17.47
C ASP A 83 -20.43 1.38 -16.63
N GLY A 84 -20.38 1.51 -15.31
CA GLY A 84 -19.88 0.49 -14.39
C GLY A 84 -18.36 0.43 -14.25
N ASN A 85 -17.62 1.37 -14.86
CA ASN A 85 -16.17 1.48 -14.75
C ASN A 85 -15.78 2.10 -13.41
N VAL A 86 -14.73 1.58 -12.78
CA VAL A 86 -14.24 2.08 -11.50
C VAL A 86 -13.47 3.38 -11.70
N ILE A 87 -13.90 4.42 -11.00
CA ILE A 87 -13.30 5.77 -11.04
C ILE A 87 -12.60 6.15 -9.73
N LYS A 88 -12.87 5.40 -8.65
CA LYS A 88 -12.27 5.62 -7.34
C LYS A 88 -12.16 4.32 -6.55
N MET A 89 -11.08 4.17 -5.78
CA MET A 89 -10.96 3.19 -4.71
C MET A 89 -10.68 3.92 -3.40
N TYR A 90 -11.48 3.70 -2.37
CA TYR A 90 -11.42 4.48 -1.13
C TYR A 90 -10.27 3.99 -0.24
N GLY A 91 -9.47 4.94 0.27
CA GLY A 91 -8.43 4.67 1.26
C GLY A 91 -9.05 4.53 2.65
N LEU A 92 -8.63 3.58 3.47
CA LEU A 92 -9.17 3.36 4.82
C LEU A 92 -8.74 4.46 5.79
N GLY A 93 -9.66 4.89 6.66
CA GLY A 93 -9.38 5.91 7.67
C GLY A 93 -9.03 7.25 7.01
N ASP A 94 -7.91 7.84 7.44
CA ASP A 94 -7.41 9.12 6.89
C ASP A 94 -6.37 8.93 5.77
N THR A 95 -6.15 7.69 5.31
CA THR A 95 -5.27 7.42 4.15
C THR A 95 -5.90 7.96 2.85
N PRO A 96 -5.10 8.31 1.83
CA PRO A 96 -5.64 8.90 0.61
C PRO A 96 -6.46 7.90 -0.21
N ASP A 97 -7.56 8.40 -0.79
CA ASP A 97 -8.29 7.69 -1.84
C ASP A 97 -7.42 7.59 -3.11
N TYR A 98 -7.71 6.58 -3.93
CA TYR A 98 -7.16 6.44 -5.27
C TYR A 98 -8.19 6.88 -6.31
N GLU A 99 -7.77 7.75 -7.23
CA GLU A 99 -8.59 8.28 -8.31
C GLU A 99 -8.12 7.75 -9.66
N ALA A 100 -9.07 7.52 -10.56
CA ALA A 100 -8.81 7.16 -11.94
C ALA A 100 -8.15 8.33 -12.69
N VAL A 101 -7.03 8.06 -13.33
CA VAL A 101 -6.29 9.00 -14.16
C VAL A 101 -6.09 8.38 -15.53
N VAL A 102 -6.31 9.17 -16.59
CA VAL A 102 -6.10 8.75 -17.97
C VAL A 102 -4.66 9.06 -18.37
N ALA A 103 -3.99 8.08 -18.97
CA ALA A 103 -2.71 8.23 -19.64
C ALA A 103 -2.87 7.95 -21.14
N GLY A 104 -2.22 8.77 -21.99
CA GLY A 104 -2.29 8.61 -23.43
C GLY A 104 -3.68 8.89 -24.03
N THR A 105 -3.91 8.41 -25.25
CA THR A 105 -5.16 8.63 -26.01
C THR A 105 -6.08 7.41 -26.01
N THR A 106 -5.54 6.21 -25.76
CA THR A 106 -6.34 4.98 -25.63
C THR A 106 -7.00 4.95 -24.26
N VAL A 107 -8.32 4.75 -24.21
CA VAL A 107 -9.05 4.61 -22.94
C VAL A 107 -9.41 3.16 -22.72
N ASN A 108 -8.61 2.49 -21.89
CA ASN A 108 -8.97 1.21 -21.28
C ASN A 108 -9.51 1.51 -19.88
N PRO A 109 -10.82 1.34 -19.61
CA PRO A 109 -11.38 1.63 -18.30
C PRO A 109 -10.97 0.59 -17.27
N ILE A 110 -10.97 0.99 -16.00
CA ILE A 110 -10.74 0.09 -14.87
C ILE A 110 -12.02 -0.69 -14.60
N THR A 111 -11.93 -2.01 -14.57
CA THR A 111 -13.08 -2.89 -14.33
C THR A 111 -12.90 -3.67 -13.04
N LEU A 112 -14.03 -4.03 -12.41
CA LEU A 112 -14.04 -4.86 -11.21
C LEU A 112 -14.21 -6.33 -11.60
N ASP A 113 -13.37 -7.20 -11.06
CA ASP A 113 -13.50 -8.67 -11.14
C ASP A 113 -13.72 -9.22 -9.73
N THR A 114 -14.90 -9.83 -9.51
CA THR A 114 -15.30 -10.44 -8.24
C THR A 114 -15.24 -11.98 -8.27
N ALA A 115 -14.74 -12.58 -9.35
CA ALA A 115 -14.70 -14.03 -9.52
C ALA A 115 -13.40 -14.67 -8.98
N ARG A 116 -12.44 -13.86 -8.56
CA ARG A 116 -11.16 -14.31 -7.97
C ARG A 116 -11.28 -14.55 -6.47
N GLU A 117 -10.19 -15.04 -5.87
CA GLU A 117 -10.09 -15.28 -4.42
C GLU A 117 -10.50 -14.06 -3.57
N ILE A 118 -10.20 -12.86 -4.05
CA ILE A 118 -10.68 -11.57 -3.52
C ILE A 118 -11.14 -10.68 -4.68
N PRO A 119 -12.05 -9.71 -4.46
CA PRO A 119 -12.37 -8.71 -5.47
C PRO A 119 -11.12 -7.93 -5.88
N VAL A 120 -10.87 -7.84 -7.18
CA VAL A 120 -9.72 -7.12 -7.76
C VAL A 120 -10.18 -6.09 -8.79
N LEU A 121 -9.34 -5.09 -9.02
CA LEU A 121 -9.49 -4.19 -10.17
C LEU A 121 -8.56 -4.64 -11.29
N ASN A 122 -9.11 -4.86 -12.46
CA ASN A 122 -8.34 -5.09 -13.67
C ASN A 122 -7.94 -3.75 -14.27
N ILE A 123 -6.64 -3.58 -14.49
CA ILE A 123 -6.03 -2.38 -15.04
C ILE A 123 -5.24 -2.79 -16.26
N LYS A 124 -5.48 -2.09 -17.36
CA LYS A 124 -4.83 -2.33 -18.65
C LYS A 124 -4.37 -1.01 -19.25
N LEU A 125 -3.08 -0.91 -19.55
CA LEU A 125 -2.47 0.19 -20.29
C LEU A 125 -1.85 -0.40 -21.55
N GLN A 126 -2.41 -0.13 -22.73
CA GLN A 126 -1.83 -0.52 -24.01
C GLN A 126 -1.92 0.70 -24.91
N ASN A 127 -0.80 1.40 -25.13
CA ASN A 127 -0.76 2.75 -25.70
C ASN A 127 -1.58 3.77 -24.88
N GLY A 128 -1.53 3.65 -23.55
CA GLY A 128 -2.37 4.41 -22.63
C GLY A 128 -3.55 3.62 -22.06
N GLY A 129 -4.32 4.28 -21.22
CA GLY A 129 -5.48 3.71 -20.54
C GLY A 129 -5.81 4.47 -19.26
N THR A 130 -6.63 3.86 -18.42
CA THR A 130 -6.98 4.42 -17.11
C THR A 130 -6.27 3.65 -16.02
N TYR A 131 -5.61 4.36 -15.12
CA TYR A 131 -4.90 3.79 -13.98
C TYR A 131 -5.34 4.47 -12.68
N LEU A 132 -4.96 3.91 -11.53
CA LEU A 132 -5.25 4.53 -10.24
C LEU A 132 -4.05 5.27 -9.68
N ARG A 133 -4.28 6.44 -9.12
CA ARG A 133 -3.28 7.19 -8.35
C ARG A 133 -3.91 7.77 -7.10
N THR A 134 -3.19 7.78 -5.98
CA THR A 134 -3.64 8.48 -4.77
C THR A 134 -3.98 9.95 -5.08
N ALA A 135 -5.08 10.47 -4.53
CA ALA A 135 -5.57 11.82 -4.78
C ALA A 135 -4.62 12.91 -4.26
N ARG A 136 -3.79 12.57 -3.26
CA ARG A 136 -2.78 13.46 -2.67
C ARG A 136 -1.47 12.71 -2.44
N MET A 137 -0.38 13.46 -2.36
CA MET A 137 0.92 12.91 -2.00
C MET A 137 0.92 12.47 -0.53
N LEU A 138 1.67 11.42 -0.23
CA LEU A 138 1.82 10.83 1.10
C LEU A 138 3.30 10.54 1.42
N PRO A 139 3.69 10.51 2.69
CA PRO A 139 4.99 10.00 3.11
C PRO A 139 4.91 8.48 3.29
N ILE A 140 5.87 7.73 2.72
CA ILE A 140 5.98 6.28 2.95
C ILE A 140 6.88 5.95 4.15
N GLN A 141 7.82 6.81 4.55
CA GLN A 141 8.64 6.59 5.75
C GLN A 141 8.43 7.72 6.76
N LYS A 142 8.01 7.36 7.97
CA LYS A 142 7.67 8.34 9.02
C LYS A 142 8.89 9.11 9.52
N THR A 143 9.98 8.42 9.80
CA THR A 143 11.27 8.98 10.25
C THR A 143 12.42 8.13 9.73
N ARG A 144 13.65 8.66 9.70
CA ARG A 144 14.83 7.92 9.24
C ARG A 144 15.01 6.56 9.93
N ASN A 145 14.63 6.45 11.21
CA ASN A 145 14.77 5.24 12.02
C ASN A 145 13.55 4.32 11.95
N ALA A 146 12.46 4.75 11.32
CA ALA A 146 11.28 3.93 11.12
C ALA A 146 11.52 2.95 9.96
N GLN A 147 11.37 1.66 10.25
CA GLN A 147 11.22 0.65 9.21
C GLN A 147 9.81 0.82 8.61
N TYR A 148 9.69 0.83 7.29
CA TYR A 148 8.40 0.97 6.63
C TYR A 148 8.07 -0.28 5.83
N LEU A 149 6.79 -0.50 5.59
CA LEU A 149 6.30 -1.73 4.96
C LEU A 149 5.43 -1.42 3.76
N MET A 150 5.59 -2.23 2.71
CA MET A 150 4.66 -2.32 1.59
C MET A 150 4.22 -3.77 1.43
N ALA A 151 2.92 -4.00 1.33
CA ALA A 151 2.31 -5.28 1.07
C ALA A 151 1.22 -5.10 0.02
N VAL A 152 1.31 -5.89 -1.04
CA VAL A 152 0.41 -5.79 -2.19
C VAL A 152 -0.08 -7.17 -2.59
N ARG A 153 -1.39 -7.27 -2.81
CA ARG A 153 -2.03 -8.42 -3.44
C ARG A 153 -2.33 -8.08 -4.89
N ALA A 154 -1.60 -8.67 -5.83
CA ALA A 154 -1.77 -8.42 -7.25
C ALA A 154 -1.43 -9.66 -8.08
N LEU A 155 -1.77 -9.62 -9.36
CA LEU A 155 -1.43 -10.66 -10.33
C LEU A 155 -1.29 -10.06 -11.73
N ASP A 156 -0.24 -10.47 -12.43
CA ASP A 156 -0.09 -10.21 -13.86
C ASP A 156 -1.10 -11.04 -14.69
N LEU A 157 -1.81 -10.40 -15.61
CA LEU A 157 -2.82 -11.05 -16.46
C LEU A 157 -2.34 -11.29 -17.89
N ASP A 158 -1.26 -10.64 -18.33
CA ASP A 158 -0.70 -10.83 -19.67
C ASP A 158 0.67 -11.49 -19.62
N LEU A 159 0.67 -12.79 -19.83
CA LEU A 159 1.89 -13.60 -19.80
C LEU A 159 2.79 -13.39 -21.03
N ASN A 160 2.38 -12.53 -21.97
CA ASN A 160 3.12 -12.23 -23.20
C ASN A 160 3.72 -10.82 -23.20
N ASP A 161 3.33 -9.96 -22.25
CA ASP A 161 3.83 -8.59 -22.18
C ASP A 161 5.10 -8.46 -21.32
N ASN A 162 5.64 -7.24 -21.27
CA ASN A 162 6.91 -6.94 -20.63
C ASN A 162 6.80 -6.11 -19.35
N THR A 163 5.57 -5.88 -18.87
CA THR A 163 5.28 -4.78 -17.95
C THR A 163 4.51 -5.25 -16.72
N GLY A 164 3.69 -6.30 -16.82
CA GLY A 164 2.94 -6.84 -15.69
C GLY A 164 2.11 -5.79 -14.95
N ILE A 165 2.06 -5.85 -13.62
CA ILE A 165 1.35 -4.86 -12.79
C ILE A 165 2.18 -4.43 -11.58
N ALA A 166 2.22 -3.12 -11.33
CA ALA A 166 2.98 -2.53 -10.25
C ALA A 166 2.17 -1.57 -9.38
N VAL A 167 2.58 -1.47 -8.12
CA VAL A 167 2.24 -0.36 -7.23
C VAL A 167 3.52 0.41 -6.94
N SER A 168 3.58 1.66 -7.37
CA SER A 168 4.81 2.46 -7.32
C SER A 168 4.62 3.76 -6.58
N PHE A 169 5.61 4.12 -5.78
CA PHE A 169 5.78 5.45 -5.24
C PHE A 169 6.44 6.35 -6.28
N ILE A 170 5.70 7.34 -6.74
CA ILE A 170 6.11 8.27 -7.79
C ILE A 170 6.26 9.67 -7.21
N ASN A 171 7.43 10.25 -7.42
CA ASN A 171 7.73 11.66 -7.14
C ASN A 171 8.56 12.27 -8.30
N SER A 172 8.87 13.55 -8.20
CA SER A 172 9.59 14.27 -9.26
C SER A 172 11.10 14.00 -9.31
N SER A 173 11.73 13.46 -8.27
CA SER A 173 13.20 13.52 -8.14
C SER A 173 13.85 12.49 -7.19
N PHE A 174 13.43 11.21 -7.23
CA PHE A 174 13.97 10.11 -6.41
C PHE A 174 13.50 10.12 -4.95
N PRO A 175 13.48 8.98 -4.24
CA PRO A 175 13.78 7.60 -4.65
C PRO A 175 12.57 6.85 -5.23
N ALA A 176 12.82 5.79 -6.02
CA ALA A 176 11.78 4.88 -6.50
C ALA A 176 11.52 3.76 -5.49
N ILE A 177 10.25 3.41 -5.26
CA ILE A 177 9.84 2.29 -4.40
C ILE A 177 8.65 1.65 -5.07
N TYR A 178 8.68 0.33 -5.24
CA TYR A 178 7.57 -0.34 -5.89
C TYR A 178 7.46 -1.81 -5.51
N PHE A 179 6.22 -2.29 -5.62
CA PHE A 179 5.88 -3.69 -5.81
C PHE A 179 5.67 -3.94 -7.31
N TRP A 180 6.00 -5.14 -7.78
CA TRP A 180 5.80 -5.60 -9.15
C TRP A 180 5.47 -7.09 -9.21
N SER A 181 4.44 -7.46 -9.96
CA SER A 181 4.16 -8.84 -10.37
C SER A 181 4.28 -8.93 -11.88
N VAL A 182 5.06 -9.89 -12.39
CA VAL A 182 5.34 -10.03 -13.82
C VAL A 182 5.64 -11.46 -14.21
N SER A 183 5.11 -11.89 -15.34
CA SER A 183 5.39 -13.19 -15.94
C SER A 183 5.87 -13.06 -17.38
N ARG A 184 7.18 -12.86 -17.57
CA ARG A 184 7.81 -12.78 -18.91
C ARG A 184 9.10 -13.58 -19.01
N GLN A 185 9.51 -13.92 -20.23
CA GLN A 185 10.66 -14.82 -20.52
C GLN A 185 11.86 -14.67 -19.56
N ALA A 186 12.42 -13.45 -19.46
CA ALA A 186 13.59 -13.15 -18.62
C ALA A 186 13.27 -12.80 -17.16
N GLN A 187 12.00 -12.53 -16.81
CA GLN A 187 11.57 -12.10 -15.48
C GLN A 187 10.23 -12.73 -15.13
N LYS A 188 10.26 -13.71 -14.23
CA LYS A 188 9.07 -14.43 -13.77
C LYS A 188 8.96 -14.29 -12.27
N TYR A 189 8.39 -13.19 -11.83
CA TYR A 189 8.23 -12.88 -10.42
C TYR A 189 6.76 -12.96 -10.03
N SER A 190 6.40 -13.93 -9.18
CA SER A 190 5.10 -13.87 -8.49
C SER A 190 4.95 -12.53 -7.79
N TRP A 191 6.04 -12.07 -7.16
CA TRP A 191 6.17 -10.75 -6.57
C TRP A 191 7.63 -10.30 -6.55
N PHE A 192 7.80 -8.98 -6.61
CA PHE A 192 9.08 -8.29 -6.54
C PHE A 192 8.86 -6.97 -5.82
N TYR A 193 9.63 -6.69 -4.78
CA TYR A 193 9.67 -5.39 -4.11
C TYR A 193 11.06 -4.81 -4.29
N ALA A 194 11.14 -3.52 -4.61
CA ALA A 194 12.41 -2.83 -4.64
C ALA A 194 12.30 -1.38 -4.19
N CYS A 195 13.45 -0.87 -3.78
CA CYS A 195 13.69 0.54 -3.58
C CYS A 195 15.02 0.89 -4.26
N ASP A 196 15.10 2.09 -4.82
CA ASP A 196 16.30 2.57 -5.47
C ASP A 196 16.40 4.09 -5.28
N LYS A 197 17.59 4.60 -4.98
CA LYS A 197 17.88 6.04 -4.98
C LYS A 197 17.74 6.67 -6.37
N PHE A 198 17.55 5.86 -7.41
CA PHE A 198 17.30 6.25 -8.78
C PHE A 198 15.86 5.93 -9.25
N ASN A 199 15.41 6.64 -10.28
CA ASN A 199 14.09 6.70 -10.89
C ASN A 199 14.31 7.22 -12.34
N PRO A 200 14.34 6.34 -13.35
CA PRO A 200 14.06 4.90 -13.24
C PRO A 200 15.10 4.15 -12.39
N PRO A 201 14.70 3.05 -11.71
CA PRO A 201 15.61 2.22 -10.92
C PRO A 201 16.75 1.66 -11.79
N THR A 202 17.95 1.55 -11.21
CA THR A 202 19.13 0.99 -11.88
C THR A 202 19.59 -0.33 -11.26
N GLY A 203 19.10 -0.66 -10.06
CA GLY A 203 19.55 -1.80 -9.26
C GLY A 203 20.87 -1.57 -8.51
N ALA A 204 21.55 -0.45 -8.76
CA ALA A 204 22.83 -0.10 -8.11
C ALA A 204 22.65 0.84 -6.89
N GLY A 205 21.41 1.22 -6.58
CA GLY A 205 21.10 2.29 -5.64
C GLY A 205 20.15 1.93 -4.51
N GLY A 206 19.83 0.65 -4.32
CA GLY A 206 18.98 0.22 -3.21
C GLY A 206 18.79 -1.30 -3.17
N ALA A 207 17.83 -1.73 -2.35
CA ALA A 207 17.59 -3.14 -2.04
C ALA A 207 16.35 -3.69 -2.77
N ASN A 208 16.34 -4.99 -3.01
CA ASN A 208 15.20 -5.70 -3.59
C ASN A 208 15.01 -7.10 -3.01
N VAL A 209 13.76 -7.55 -2.94
CA VAL A 209 13.39 -8.91 -2.57
C VAL A 209 12.31 -9.41 -3.53
N SER A 210 12.36 -10.67 -3.91
CA SER A 210 11.50 -11.22 -4.95
C SER A 210 11.30 -12.72 -4.80
N ARG A 211 10.22 -13.22 -5.39
CA ARG A 211 9.98 -14.65 -5.56
C ARG A 211 9.85 -15.01 -7.02
N ALA A 212 10.64 -15.99 -7.43
CA ALA A 212 10.55 -16.68 -8.71
C ALA A 212 10.50 -18.20 -8.46
N PRO A 213 9.87 -18.99 -9.35
CA PRO A 213 9.15 -18.56 -10.55
C PRO A 213 7.77 -17.96 -10.24
N PHE A 214 7.17 -17.32 -11.24
CA PHE A 214 5.76 -16.92 -11.21
C PHE A 214 4.84 -18.16 -11.10
N ASP A 215 3.90 -18.12 -10.17
CA ASP A 215 3.00 -19.22 -9.83
C ASP A 215 1.52 -18.99 -10.22
N GLY A 216 1.22 -17.84 -10.85
CA GLY A 216 -0.14 -17.55 -11.34
C GLY A 216 -1.17 -17.27 -10.25
N THR A 217 -0.74 -17.00 -9.02
CA THR A 217 -1.64 -16.75 -7.88
C THR A 217 -1.56 -15.32 -7.39
N ILE A 218 -2.66 -14.83 -6.80
CA ILE A 218 -2.68 -13.51 -6.16
C ILE A 218 -1.74 -13.55 -4.94
N THR A 219 -0.77 -12.66 -4.94
CA THR A 219 0.29 -12.62 -3.93
C THR A 219 -0.25 -12.45 -2.50
N ARG A 220 0.42 -13.08 -1.53
CA ARG A 220 0.25 -12.86 -0.08
C ARG A 220 1.61 -12.56 0.54
N THR A 221 2.01 -11.30 0.45
CA THR A 221 3.41 -10.92 0.66
C THR A 221 3.52 -9.56 1.33
N ALA A 222 4.66 -9.33 1.95
CA ALA A 222 5.05 -8.02 2.47
C ALA A 222 6.55 -7.83 2.32
N ALA A 223 6.99 -6.60 2.07
CA ALA A 223 8.38 -6.20 2.19
C ALA A 223 8.53 -5.17 3.30
N LEU A 224 9.45 -5.44 4.22
CA LEU A 224 9.86 -4.54 5.29
C LEU A 224 11.21 -3.92 4.93
N VAL A 225 11.26 -2.60 4.88
CA VAL A 225 12.46 -1.84 4.54
C VAL A 225 13.04 -1.23 5.80
N ASP A 226 14.29 -1.59 6.09
CA ASP A 226 15.05 -1.15 7.25
C ASP A 226 16.26 -0.35 6.78
N VAL A 227 16.10 0.97 6.68
CA VAL A 227 17.14 1.89 6.20
C VAL A 227 18.34 1.91 7.15
N VAL A 228 18.10 1.86 8.48
CA VAL A 228 19.19 1.90 9.48
C VAL A 228 19.91 0.56 9.57
N GLY A 229 19.17 -0.54 9.46
CA GLY A 229 19.74 -1.89 9.36
C GLY A 229 20.24 -2.25 7.95
N GLU A 230 20.21 -1.30 7.01
CA GLU A 230 20.73 -1.43 5.64
C GLU A 230 20.18 -2.65 4.87
N ARG A 231 18.90 -2.97 5.06
CA ARG A 231 18.31 -4.21 4.53
C ARG A 231 16.87 -4.10 4.10
N MET A 232 16.47 -5.01 3.21
CA MET A 232 15.07 -5.26 2.88
C MET A 232 14.75 -6.73 3.11
N ARG A 233 13.61 -7.00 3.74
CA ARG A 233 13.14 -8.37 4.05
C ARG A 233 11.78 -8.61 3.40
N GLY A 234 11.70 -9.65 2.59
CA GLY A 234 10.49 -10.10 1.91
C GLY A 234 9.89 -11.29 2.65
N TYR A 235 8.63 -11.17 3.03
CA TYR A 235 7.85 -12.19 3.71
C TYR A 235 6.76 -12.72 2.79
N GLU A 236 6.51 -14.02 2.88
CA GLU A 236 5.42 -14.69 2.19
C GLU A 236 4.76 -15.67 3.15
N ASN A 237 3.43 -15.60 3.25
CA ASN A 237 2.65 -16.44 4.16
C ASN A 237 3.23 -16.44 5.60
N GLY A 238 3.76 -15.31 6.04
CA GLY A 238 4.33 -15.08 7.38
C GLY A 238 5.70 -15.65 7.64
N THR A 239 6.35 -16.20 6.62
CA THR A 239 7.72 -16.67 6.71
C THR A 239 8.64 -15.71 5.97
N LEU A 240 9.82 -15.46 6.52
CA LEU A 240 10.86 -14.74 5.79
C LEU A 240 11.24 -15.57 4.56
N TYR A 241 11.03 -15.01 3.38
CA TYR A 241 11.34 -15.67 2.11
C TYR A 241 12.73 -15.28 1.60
N GLN A 242 13.02 -13.97 1.61
CA GLN A 242 14.29 -13.44 1.15
C GLN A 242 14.70 -12.21 1.98
N GLU A 243 16.00 -12.03 2.15
CA GLU A 243 16.61 -10.81 2.67
C GLU A 243 17.67 -10.31 1.68
N ASP A 244 17.72 -8.99 1.49
CA ASP A 244 18.78 -8.32 0.75
C ASP A 244 19.58 -7.41 1.68
N LEU A 245 20.88 -7.64 1.69
CA LEU A 245 21.90 -6.92 2.47
C LEU A 245 22.95 -6.25 1.56
N LYS A 246 22.79 -6.30 0.23
CA LYS A 246 23.86 -5.92 -0.71
C LYS A 246 24.03 -4.41 -0.85
N THR A 247 22.93 -3.68 -0.94
CA THR A 247 22.92 -2.22 -1.09
C THR A 247 21.87 -1.63 -0.16
N PRO A 248 22.22 -0.63 0.66
CA PRO A 248 21.30 -0.08 1.64
C PRO A 248 20.09 0.58 0.95
N PRO A 249 18.86 0.36 1.45
CA PRO A 249 17.70 1.13 1.03
C PRO A 249 17.93 2.65 1.20
N PRO A 250 17.44 3.50 0.28
CA PRO A 250 17.54 4.94 0.46
C PRO A 250 16.70 5.41 1.66
N ASN A 251 17.18 6.42 2.39
CA ASN A 251 16.36 7.14 3.36
C ASN A 251 15.36 8.02 2.62
N ILE A 252 14.07 7.83 2.89
CA ILE A 252 12.97 8.53 2.22
C ILE A 252 12.16 9.37 3.20
N SER A 253 12.60 9.47 4.47
CA SER A 253 11.93 10.29 5.47
C SER A 253 11.83 11.75 5.01
N GLY A 254 10.64 12.31 5.09
CA GLY A 254 10.33 13.66 4.58
C GLY A 254 10.07 13.75 3.07
N VAL A 255 10.23 12.65 2.32
CA VAL A 255 9.87 12.59 0.90
C VAL A 255 8.39 12.29 0.75
N MET A 256 7.72 13.11 -0.06
CA MET A 256 6.32 12.97 -0.42
C MET A 256 6.21 12.46 -1.86
N GLY A 257 5.21 11.64 -2.13
CA GLY A 257 4.95 11.13 -3.48
C GLY A 257 3.56 10.54 -3.58
N TYR A 258 3.14 10.23 -4.80
CA TYR A 258 1.90 9.52 -5.06
C TYR A 258 2.14 8.02 -5.05
N LEU A 259 1.18 7.23 -4.60
CA LEU A 259 1.12 5.83 -4.98
C LEU A 259 0.31 5.69 -6.27
N GLN A 260 0.87 4.99 -7.24
CA GLN A 260 0.29 4.72 -8.54
C GLN A 260 0.13 3.22 -8.73
N VAL A 261 -0.98 2.80 -9.33
CA VAL A 261 -1.26 1.40 -9.67
C VAL A 261 -1.37 1.26 -11.19
N ALA A 262 -0.29 0.79 -11.81
CA ALA A 262 -0.25 0.30 -13.19
C ALA A 262 1.19 -0.10 -13.53
N GLY A 263 2.03 0.88 -13.88
CA GLY A 263 3.43 0.69 -14.25
C GLY A 263 4.41 1.10 -13.15
N ARG A 264 5.68 0.68 -13.29
CA ARG A 264 6.70 0.85 -12.26
C ARG A 264 7.18 2.30 -12.14
N TYR A 265 7.19 3.01 -13.26
CA TYR A 265 7.63 4.40 -13.40
C TYR A 265 6.79 5.12 -14.46
N PRO A 266 6.80 6.46 -14.53
CA PRO A 266 5.85 7.21 -15.36
C PRO A 266 5.84 6.85 -16.85
N SER A 267 7.00 6.49 -17.42
CA SER A 267 7.08 6.11 -18.85
C SER A 267 6.42 4.77 -19.19
N ASP A 268 6.13 3.90 -18.21
CA ASP A 268 5.36 2.67 -18.43
C ASP A 268 3.86 2.96 -18.69
N LEU A 269 3.39 4.18 -18.43
CA LEU A 269 1.95 4.52 -18.53
C LEU A 269 1.44 4.64 -19.97
N THR A 270 2.32 4.90 -20.92
CA THR A 270 1.97 5.15 -22.33
C THR A 270 2.70 4.20 -23.29
N SER A 271 3.36 3.16 -22.79
CA SER A 271 4.03 2.17 -23.63
C SER A 271 3.03 1.33 -24.42
N SER A 272 3.47 0.79 -25.56
CA SER A 272 2.67 -0.12 -26.38
C SER A 272 2.35 -1.42 -25.66
N ASP A 273 3.31 -1.92 -24.90
CA ASP A 273 3.21 -3.11 -24.05
C ASP A 273 3.00 -2.68 -22.59
N GLY A 274 2.11 -1.73 -22.31
CA GLY A 274 1.93 -1.23 -20.93
C GLY A 274 1.28 -2.26 -20.00
N ALA A 275 1.10 -1.88 -18.74
CA ALA A 275 0.67 -2.80 -17.69
C ALA A 275 -0.67 -3.49 -17.99
N TYR A 276 -0.75 -4.82 -17.88
CA TYR A 276 -2.02 -5.54 -17.85
C TYR A 276 -2.07 -6.54 -16.70
N GLY A 277 -2.73 -6.16 -15.61
CA GLY A 277 -2.90 -7.04 -14.46
C GLY A 277 -4.06 -6.65 -13.57
N CYS A 278 -4.09 -7.24 -12.38
CA CYS A 278 -5.10 -6.91 -11.37
C CYS A 278 -4.51 -6.61 -9.99
N ILE A 279 -5.23 -5.76 -9.24
CA ILE A 279 -4.86 -5.32 -7.88
C ILE A 279 -6.02 -5.61 -6.92
N GLY A 280 -5.71 -6.26 -5.80
CA GLY A 280 -6.68 -6.63 -4.78
C GLY A 280 -6.54 -5.84 -3.49
N ARG A 281 -5.34 -5.73 -2.91
CA ARG A 281 -5.13 -4.99 -1.66
C ARG A 281 -3.80 -4.27 -1.68
N ILE A 282 -3.79 -3.05 -1.16
CA ILE A 282 -2.59 -2.23 -0.98
C ILE A 282 -2.53 -1.87 0.49
N ARG A 283 -1.42 -2.23 1.15
CA ARG A 283 -1.15 -1.96 2.56
C ARG A 283 0.25 -1.36 2.66
N VAL A 284 0.33 -0.09 3.03
CA VAL A 284 1.58 0.64 3.20
C VAL A 284 1.57 1.26 4.58
N LEU A 285 2.54 0.86 5.41
CA LEU A 285 2.75 1.39 6.75
C LEU A 285 4.02 2.23 6.76
N SER A 286 3.89 3.47 7.25
CA SER A 286 4.99 4.40 7.42
C SER A 286 5.96 4.05 8.56
N GLN A 287 5.52 3.14 9.43
CA GLN A 287 6.30 2.48 10.45
C GLN A 287 5.72 1.09 10.70
N ALA A 288 6.56 0.06 10.69
CA ALA A 288 6.18 -1.33 10.93
C ALA A 288 7.31 -2.11 11.61
N THR A 289 6.95 -3.22 12.23
CA THR A 289 7.90 -4.19 12.80
C THR A 289 7.98 -5.44 11.91
N GLU A 290 8.96 -6.28 12.18
CA GLU A 290 9.07 -7.60 11.55
C GLU A 290 7.86 -8.49 11.83
N ASP A 291 7.36 -8.52 13.07
CA ASP A 291 6.20 -9.35 13.41
C ASP A 291 4.95 -8.88 12.67
N LEU A 292 4.76 -7.57 12.54
CA LEU A 292 3.67 -7.02 11.74
C LEU A 292 3.82 -7.36 10.25
N ALA A 293 5.05 -7.39 9.73
CA ALA A 293 5.31 -7.81 8.35
C ALA A 293 4.93 -9.27 8.11
N LYS A 294 5.29 -10.15 9.05
CA LYS A 294 4.89 -11.57 9.01
C LYS A 294 3.36 -11.69 9.03
N LEU A 295 2.70 -11.06 10.00
CA LEU A 295 1.24 -11.09 10.12
C LEU A 295 0.55 -10.59 8.85
N ILE A 296 0.94 -9.43 8.30
CA ILE A 296 0.35 -8.88 7.07
C ILE A 296 0.54 -9.83 5.89
N SER A 297 1.71 -10.46 5.76
CA SER A 297 1.97 -11.40 4.66
C SER A 297 1.19 -12.72 4.75
N GLN A 298 0.54 -13.02 5.88
CA GLN A 298 -0.36 -14.17 6.04
C GLN A 298 -1.81 -13.85 5.69
N ARG A 299 -2.18 -12.56 5.72
CA ARG A 299 -3.57 -12.15 5.59
C ARG A 299 -4.09 -12.48 4.20
N ALA A 300 -5.31 -13.02 4.18
CA ALA A 300 -6.17 -12.96 3.00
C ALA A 300 -6.36 -11.49 2.60
#